data_AF-A0A1C5NJT3-F1
#
_entry.id   AF-A0A1C5NJT3-F1
#
_cell.length_a   1.000
_cell.length_b   1.000
_cell.length_c   1.000
_cell.angle_alpha   90.00
_cell.angle_beta   90.00
_cell.angle_gamma   90.00
#
_symmetry.space_group_name_H-M   'P 1'
#
loop_
_entity.id
_entity.type
_entity.pdbx_description
1 polymer ?
#
loop_
_entity_poly.entity_id
_entity_poly.type
_entity_poly.pdbx_seq_one_letter_code
_entity_poly.pdbx_strand_id
1 'polypeptide(L)'
;MLIIKYERRDFFNNRVYTEDKKQNYNKEDLKKAFLYLSRTYDTSIQIDDIIIYWNNMTEYENRIVTVRYYDSLNYTEVKKSYDKAKKEGYAIAL
;
A
#
# COMPACT_ATOMS: atom_id res chain seq x y z
N MET A 1 10.20 8.03 1.08
CA MET A 1 9.82 7.23 2.26
C MET A 1 8.79 6.17 1.88
N LEU A 2 9.00 4.93 2.29
CA LEU A 2 8.03 3.84 2.20
C LEU A 2 7.32 3.69 3.55
N ILE A 3 5.99 3.61 3.56
CA ILE A 3 5.19 3.35 4.75
C ILE A 3 4.19 2.23 4.47
N ILE A 4 4.07 1.26 5.38
CA ILE A 4 2.96 0.31 5.40
C ILE A 4 2.04 0.70 6.55
N LYS A 5 0.75 0.90 6.29
CA LYS A 5 -0.26 1.25 7.29
C LYS A 5 -1.25 0.10 7.41
N TYR A 6 -1.46 -0.42 8.61
CA TYR A 6 -2.27 -1.61 8.87
C TYR A 6 -2.79 -1.65 10.31
N GLU A 7 -3.78 -2.50 10.57
CA GLU A 7 -4.24 -2.82 11.93
C GLU A 7 -3.45 -4.01 12.49
N ARG A 8 -2.63 -3.76 13.51
CA ARG A 8 -1.95 -4.83 14.25
C ARG A 8 -2.79 -5.24 15.45
N ARG A 9 -2.94 -6.55 15.68
CA ARG A 9 -3.50 -7.05 16.93
C ARG A 9 -2.45 -7.01 18.03
N ASP A 10 -2.77 -6.37 19.15
CA ASP A 10 -1.94 -6.43 20.35
C ASP A 10 -2.12 -7.78 21.09
N PHE A 11 -1.41 -7.93 22.21
CA PHE A 11 -1.48 -9.14 23.04
C PHE A 11 -2.91 -9.44 23.56
N PHE A 12 -3.72 -8.41 23.74
CA PHE A 12 -5.10 -8.51 24.22
C PHE A 12 -6.13 -8.57 23.08
N ASN A 13 -5.68 -8.76 21.84
CA ASN A 13 -6.49 -8.83 20.63
C ASN A 13 -7.22 -7.51 20.30
N ASN A 14 -6.74 -6.37 20.81
CA ASN A 14 -7.19 -5.05 20.36
C ASN A 14 -6.54 -4.70 19.02
N ARG A 15 -7.27 -3.97 18.17
CA ARG A 15 -6.76 -3.44 16.91
C ARG A 15 -6.03 -2.12 17.18
N VAL A 16 -4.77 -2.06 16.79
CA VAL A 16 -3.92 -0.88 16.94
C VAL A 16 -3.46 -0.44 15.57
N TYR A 17 -3.83 0.80 15.20
CA TYR A 17 -3.30 1.44 13.99
C TYR A 17 -1.77 1.49 14.07
N THR A 18 -1.11 0.96 13.05
CA THR A 18 0.34 0.82 13.01
C THR A 18 0.87 1.34 11.68
N GLU A 19 1.98 2.09 11.73
CA GLU A 19 2.72 2.55 10.56
C GLU A 19 4.17 2.08 10.64
N ASP A 20 4.58 1.20 9.73
CA ASP A 20 5.99 0.82 9.59
C ASP A 20 6.64 1.69 8.50
N LYS A 21 7.61 2.53 8.92
CA LYS A 21 8.25 3.54 8.06
C LYS A 21 9.68 3.13 7.72
N LYS A 22 10.07 3.30 6.46
CA LYS A 22 11.44 3.08 6.00
C LYS A 22 11.92 4.20 5.06
N GLN A 23 13.02 4.84 5.45
CA GLN A 23 13.81 5.70 4.57
C GLN A 23 14.79 4.86 3.74
N ASN A 24 15.19 5.37 2.57
CA ASN A 24 16.13 4.69 1.66
C ASN A 24 15.72 3.24 1.36
N TYR A 25 14.42 3.03 1.08
CA TYR A 25 13.90 1.71 0.72
C TYR A 25 14.48 1.26 -0.63
N ASN A 26 14.64 -0.05 -0.79
CA ASN A 26 15.06 -0.64 -2.05
C ASN A 26 13.94 -1.48 -2.69
N LYS A 27 14.22 -2.07 -3.84
CA LYS A 27 13.26 -2.91 -4.57
C LYS A 27 12.78 -4.13 -3.77
N GLU A 28 13.62 -4.73 -2.92
CA GLU A 28 13.22 -5.85 -2.05
C GLU A 28 12.23 -5.40 -0.97
N ASP A 29 12.37 -4.18 -0.45
CA ASP A 29 11.40 -3.63 0.50
C ASP A 29 10.03 -3.44 -0.15
N LEU A 30 10.00 -2.94 -1.39
CA LEU A 30 8.76 -2.84 -2.17
C LEU A 30 8.15 -4.22 -2.43
N LYS A 31 8.96 -5.23 -2.75
CA LYS A 31 8.46 -6.62 -2.91
C LYS A 31 7.75 -7.11 -1.66
N LYS A 32 8.34 -6.87 -0.48
CA LYS A 32 7.75 -7.22 0.81
C LYS A 32 6.46 -6.43 1.07
N ALA A 33 6.43 -5.13 0.78
CA ALA A 33 5.24 -4.30 0.96
C ALA A 33 4.07 -4.79 0.08
N PHE A 34 4.30 -5.01 -1.21
CA PHE A 34 3.29 -5.54 -2.13
C PHE A 34 2.85 -6.95 -1.74
N LEU A 35 3.79 -7.82 -1.31
CA LEU A 35 3.44 -9.14 -0.79
C LEU A 35 2.49 -9.04 0.41
N TYR A 36 2.78 -8.15 1.36
CA TYR A 36 1.93 -7.95 2.53
C TYR A 36 0.55 -7.40 2.17
N LEU A 37 0.49 -6.38 1.29
CA LEU A 37 -0.77 -5.85 0.74
C LEU A 37 -1.61 -6.94 0.05
N SER A 38 -0.99 -7.89 -0.64
CA SER A 38 -1.73 -8.96 -1.32
C SER A 38 -2.41 -9.97 -0.38
N ARG A 39 -1.98 -10.03 0.88
CA ARG A 39 -2.45 -10.99 1.90
C ARG A 39 -3.55 -10.45 2.79
N THR A 40 -3.73 -9.13 2.82
CA THR A 40 -4.60 -8.43 3.77
C THR A 40 -5.42 -7.38 3.05
N TYR A 41 -6.69 -7.28 3.41
CA TYR A 41 -7.62 -6.29 2.84
C TYR A 41 -7.46 -4.91 3.50
N ASP A 42 -7.12 -4.90 4.78
CA ASP A 42 -7.06 -3.75 5.69
C ASP A 42 -5.65 -3.15 5.78
N THR A 43 -4.94 -3.12 4.65
CA THR A 43 -3.58 -2.57 4.55
C THR A 43 -3.50 -1.56 3.41
N SER A 44 -2.67 -0.53 3.61
CA SER A 44 -2.24 0.37 2.54
C SER A 44 -0.72 0.49 2.49
N ILE A 45 -0.20 0.72 1.28
CA ILE A 45 1.20 1.06 1.04
C ILE A 45 1.24 2.54 0.66
N GLN A 46 2.14 3.30 1.28
CA GLN A 46 2.51 4.63 0.83
C GLN A 46 3.95 4.62 0.32
N ILE A 47 4.15 5.04 -0.93
CA ILE A 47 5.45 5.21 -1.57
C ILE A 47 5.56 6.71 -1.89
N ASP A 48 6.28 7.45 -1.06
CA ASP A 48 6.37 8.91 -1.17
C ASP A 48 4.95 9.54 -1.16
N ASP A 49 4.55 10.17 -2.26
CA ASP A 49 3.23 10.82 -2.42
C ASP A 49 2.18 9.89 -3.06
N ILE A 50 2.48 8.60 -3.19
CA ILE A 50 1.60 7.60 -3.80
C ILE A 50 1.02 6.70 -2.71
N ILE A 51 -0.30 6.60 -2.61
CA ILE A 51 -0.99 5.67 -1.70
C ILE A 51 -1.70 4.59 -2.51
N ILE A 52 -1.47 3.33 -2.16
CA ILE A 52 -2.05 2.14 -2.81
C ILE A 52 -2.82 1.34 -1.75
N TYR A 53 -4.09 1.08 -1.97
CA TYR A 53 -4.94 0.36 -1.02
C TYR A 53 -6.11 -0.34 -1.70
N TRP A 54 -6.78 -1.22 -0.96
CA TRP A 54 -8.03 -1.85 -1.35
C TRP A 54 -9.20 -0.99 -0.85
N ASN A 55 -10.06 -0.53 -1.75
CA ASN A 55 -11.17 0.37 -1.36
C ASN A 55 -12.35 -0.37 -0.74
N ASN A 56 -12.61 -1.60 -1.21
CA ASN A 56 -13.68 -2.47 -0.72
C ASN A 56 -13.32 -3.94 -0.95
N MET A 57 -14.07 -4.85 -0.30
CA MET A 57 -13.82 -6.30 -0.38
C MET A 57 -13.92 -6.82 -1.83
N THR A 58 -14.87 -6.31 -2.61
CA THR A 58 -15.04 -6.70 -4.03
C THR A 58 -13.81 -6.34 -4.86
N GLU A 59 -13.21 -5.17 -4.63
CA GLU A 59 -11.96 -4.76 -5.30
C GLU A 59 -10.78 -5.63 -4.88
N TYR A 60 -10.69 -6.02 -3.60
CA TYR A 60 -9.67 -6.95 -3.12
C TYR A 60 -9.76 -8.33 -3.78
N GLU A 61 -10.96 -8.89 -3.84
CA GLU A 61 -11.22 -10.19 -4.48
C GLU A 61 -10.89 -10.17 -5.97
N ASN A 62 -11.25 -9.08 -6.67
CA ASN A 62 -10.94 -8.88 -8.09
C ASN A 62 -9.51 -8.38 -8.36
N ARG A 63 -8.70 -8.19 -7.31
CA ARG A 63 -7.32 -7.69 -7.40
C ARG A 63 -7.24 -6.34 -8.13
N ILE A 64 -8.16 -5.44 -7.83
CA ILE A 64 -8.17 -4.05 -8.28
C ILE A 64 -7.77 -3.18 -7.09
N VAL A 65 -6.68 -2.42 -7.24
CA VAL A 65 -6.26 -1.45 -6.22
C VAL A 65 -6.70 -0.05 -6.61
N THR A 66 -7.00 0.75 -5.60
CA THR A 66 -7.10 2.20 -5.75
C THR A 66 -5.73 2.81 -5.48
N VAL A 67 -5.31 3.70 -6.37
CA VAL A 67 -4.05 4.44 -6.27
C VAL A 67 -4.34 5.92 -6.23
N ARG A 68 -3.85 6.59 -5.19
CA ARG A 68 -3.89 8.05 -5.06
C ARG A 68 -2.52 8.63 -5.26
N TYR A 69 -2.46 9.69 -6.06
CA TYR A 69 -1.27 10.51 -6.26
C TYR A 69 -1.54 11.87 -5.62
N TYR A 70 -0.78 12.24 -4.60
CA TYR A 70 -0.94 13.51 -3.90
C TYR A 70 -0.06 14.59 -4.52
N ASP A 71 -0.59 15.81 -4.61
CA ASP A 71 0.10 17.01 -5.06
C ASP A 71 0.02 18.13 -4.00
N SER A 72 0.52 17.81 -2.79
CA SER A 72 0.38 18.62 -1.57
C SER A 72 -1.03 18.58 -0.98
N LEU A 73 -1.96 19.41 -1.46
CA LEU A 73 -3.29 19.59 -0.84
C LEU A 73 -4.39 18.78 -1.53
N ASN A 74 -4.19 18.33 -2.77
CA ASN A 74 -5.15 17.51 -3.49
C ASN A 74 -4.58 16.13 -3.81
N TYR A 75 -5.41 15.30 -4.42
CA TYR A 75 -5.00 14.04 -5.00
C TYR A 75 -5.78 13.74 -6.27
N THR A 76 -5.15 12.97 -7.16
CA THR A 76 -5.86 12.25 -8.22
C THR A 76 -5.99 10.80 -7.82
N GLU A 77 -7.11 10.17 -8.19
CA GLU A 77 -7.40 8.78 -7.87
C GLU A 77 -7.62 7.98 -9.15
N VAL A 78 -6.99 6.82 -9.24
CA VAL A 78 -7.18 5.88 -10.34
C VAL A 78 -7.32 4.46 -9.81
N LYS A 79 -8.13 3.66 -10.50
CA LYS A 79 -8.21 2.21 -10.28
C LYS A 79 -7.34 1.49 -11.28
N LYS A 80 -6.61 0.48 -10.83
CA LYS A 80 -5.79 -0.37 -11.71
C LYS A 80 -5.69 -1.78 -11.14
N SER A 81 -5.34 -2.75 -11.98
CA SER A 81 -5.05 -4.08 -11.48
C SER A 81 -3.84 -4.05 -10.54
N TYR A 82 -3.88 -4.90 -9.52
CA TYR A 82 -2.80 -5.06 -8.54
C TYR A 82 -1.46 -5.32 -9.23
N ASP A 83 -1.43 -6.17 -10.25
CA ASP A 83 -0.19 -6.48 -10.98
C ASP A 83 0.37 -5.27 -11.73
N LYS A 84 -0.51 -4.40 -12.27
CA LYS A 84 -0.08 -3.14 -12.89
C LYS A 84 0.51 -2.20 -11.85
N ALA A 85 -0.19 -2.00 -10.72
CA ALA A 85 0.31 -1.16 -9.63
C ALA A 85 1.64 -1.66 -9.06
N LYS A 86 1.79 -2.98 -8.91
CA LYS A 86 3.02 -3.64 -8.46
C LYS A 86 4.19 -3.41 -9.41
N LYS A 87 3.98 -3.56 -10.71
CA LYS A 87 5.02 -3.28 -11.73
C LYS A 87 5.44 -1.82 -11.70
N GLU A 88 4.49 -0.89 -11.64
CA GLU A 88 4.77 0.55 -11.54
C GLU A 88 5.50 0.89 -10.24
N GLY A 89 5.06 0.34 -9.10
CA GLY A 89 5.71 0.53 -7.81
C GLY A 89 7.16 0.09 -7.82
N TYR A 90 7.47 -1.08 -8.42
CA TYR A 90 8.84 -1.57 -8.55
C TYR A 90 9.74 -0.72 -9.46
N ALA A 91 9.15 0.08 -10.34
CA ALA A 91 9.89 0.99 -11.21
C ALA A 91 10.26 2.31 -10.50
N ILE A 92 9.68 2.62 -9.34
CA ILE A 92 10.01 3.83 -8.55
C ILE A 92 11.38 3.71 -7.87
N ALA A 93 11.78 2.49 -7.50
CA ALA A 93 13.07 2.21 -6.86
C ALA A 93 14.16 1.74 -7.84
N LEU A 94 14.04 2.11 -9.12
CA LEU A 94 15.09 1.94 -10.14
C LEU A 94 15.97 3.18 -10.20
#